data_AF-A0AB39U847-F1
#
_entry.id   AF-A0AB39U847-F1
#
_cell.length_a   1.000
_cell.length_b   1.000
_cell.length_c   1.000
_cell.angle_alpha   90.00
_cell.angle_beta   90.00
_cell.angle_gamma   90.00
#
_symmetry.space_group_name_H-M   'P 1'
#
loop_
_entity.id
_entity.type
_entity.pdbx_description
1 polymer ?
#
loop_
_entity_poly.entity_id
_entity_poly.type
_entity_poly.pdbx_seq_one_letter_code
_entity_poly.pdbx_strand_id
1 'polypeptide(L)'
;MWSVTPAALDVKALVACWRESLLAQAVLLGKTKGYVHHPQLTRFRETADSTVAIATFLAYIADEADRRGYHFNRERIVETPNPQMSIDVSDEQLAYEWRLLMVKESQRDAKAYRNMVAMPVGSNPLFHVVQGAIAPWEHVLDLNALDGLGVLASSEQH
;
A
#
# COMPACT_ATOMS: atom_id res chain seq x y z
N MET A 1 3.93 0.16 2.16
CA MET A 1 2.50 0.50 2.43
C MET A 1 1.89 1.20 1.22
N TRP A 2 0.70 0.81 0.79
CA TRP A 2 0.05 1.35 -0.40
C TRP A 2 -1.16 2.23 -0.05
N SER A 3 -1.27 3.41 -0.66
CA SER A 3 -2.45 4.27 -0.66
C SER A 3 -3.52 3.82 -1.64
N VAL A 4 -3.21 2.89 -2.56
CA VAL A 4 -4.21 2.26 -3.44
C VAL A 4 -5.24 1.45 -2.63
N THR A 5 -6.42 1.24 -3.21
CA THR A 5 -7.45 0.42 -2.60
C THR A 5 -6.92 -0.98 -2.27
N PRO A 6 -7.19 -1.54 -1.07
CA PRO A 6 -6.78 -2.90 -0.72
C PRO A 6 -7.28 -3.95 -1.73
N ALA A 7 -8.42 -3.68 -2.39
CA ALA A 7 -8.98 -4.52 -3.45
C ALA A 7 -8.02 -4.76 -4.63
N ALA A 8 -7.06 -3.85 -4.85
CA ALA A 8 -6.06 -3.96 -5.91
C ALA A 8 -4.94 -4.95 -5.60
N LEU A 9 -4.69 -5.21 -4.32
CA LEU A 9 -3.55 -6.02 -3.90
C LEU A 9 -3.85 -7.49 -4.17
N ASP A 10 -2.94 -8.21 -4.81
CA ASP A 10 -2.99 -9.68 -4.83
C ASP A 10 -2.77 -10.25 -3.41
N VAL A 11 -2.93 -11.56 -3.23
CA VAL A 11 -2.79 -12.17 -1.90
C VAL A 11 -1.38 -11.94 -1.32
N LYS A 12 -0.34 -12.01 -2.16
CA LYS A 12 1.05 -11.81 -1.72
C LYS A 12 1.29 -10.36 -1.28
N ALA A 13 0.84 -9.38 -2.06
CA ALA A 13 0.95 -7.96 -1.75
C ALA A 13 0.10 -7.58 -0.53
N LEU A 14 -1.09 -8.16 -0.35
CA LEU A 14 -1.94 -7.93 0.82
C LEU A 14 -1.25 -8.42 2.11
N VAL A 15 -0.69 -9.63 2.09
CA VAL A 15 0.08 -10.19 3.23
C VAL A 15 1.34 -9.37 3.52
N ALA A 16 2.07 -8.96 2.48
CA ALA A 16 3.25 -8.11 2.64
C ALA A 16 2.87 -6.75 3.25
N CYS A 17 1.80 -6.12 2.73
CA CYS A 17 1.30 -4.84 3.23
C CYS A 17 0.88 -4.93 4.71
N TRP A 18 0.20 -6.01 5.12
CA TRP A 18 -0.13 -6.26 6.52
C TRP A 18 1.13 -6.33 7.41
N ARG A 19 2.12 -7.12 7.01
CA ARG A 19 3.37 -7.30 7.79
C ARG A 19 4.18 -6.01 7.90
N GLU A 20 4.32 -5.28 6.80
CA GLU A 20 4.98 -3.97 6.77
C GLU A 20 4.27 -2.95 7.66
N SER A 21 2.94 -2.97 7.67
CA SER A 21 2.14 -2.02 8.45
C SER A 21 2.21 -2.32 9.96
N LEU A 22 2.34 -3.58 10.35
CA LEU A 22 2.62 -3.95 11.74
C LEU A 22 4.02 -3.51 12.19
N LEU A 23 5.00 -3.55 11.28
CA LEU A 23 6.33 -3.00 11.55
C LEU A 23 6.26 -1.47 11.69
N ALA A 24 5.53 -0.80 10.80
CA ALA A 24 5.24 0.64 10.90
C ALA A 24 4.59 1.01 12.23
N GLN A 25 3.60 0.23 12.69
CA GLN A 25 2.98 0.40 14.01
C GLN A 25 4.01 0.30 15.13
N ALA A 26 4.89 -0.71 15.08
CA ALA A 26 5.94 -0.87 16.09
C ALA A 26 6.95 0.29 16.09
N VAL A 27 7.27 0.85 14.91
CA VAL A 27 8.11 2.05 14.77
C VAL A 27 7.41 3.28 15.39
N LEU A 28 6.14 3.51 15.08
CA LEU A 28 5.38 4.65 15.60
C LEU A 28 5.15 4.58 17.12
N LEU A 29 5.10 3.37 17.67
CA LEU A 29 5.06 3.13 19.12
C LEU A 29 6.45 3.20 19.80
N GLY A 30 7.53 3.49 19.06
CA GLY A 30 8.89 3.52 19.61
C GLY A 30 9.42 2.15 20.07
N LYS A 31 8.82 1.05 19.60
CA LYS A 31 9.17 -0.32 20.00
C LYS A 31 10.30 -0.94 19.17
N THR A 32 10.78 -0.24 18.12
CA THR A 32 11.87 -0.72 17.25
C THR A 32 12.97 0.32 17.11
N LYS A 33 14.22 -0.16 16.95
CA LYS A 33 15.39 0.68 16.64
C LYS A 33 15.71 0.75 15.14
N GLY A 34 15.24 -0.23 14.36
CA GLY A 34 15.38 -0.27 12.90
C GLY A 34 14.11 0.20 12.20
N TYR A 35 14.24 0.59 10.92
CA TYR A 35 13.14 1.02 10.06
C TYR A 35 12.46 2.34 10.46
N VAL A 36 13.11 3.13 11.33
CA VAL A 36 12.55 4.37 11.90
C VAL A 36 12.43 5.50 10.87
N HIS A 37 13.35 5.57 9.91
CA HIS A 37 13.38 6.63 8.89
C HIS A 37 12.66 6.27 7.58
N HIS A 38 11.74 5.31 7.61
CA HIS A 38 11.04 4.93 6.38
C HIS A 38 10.26 6.13 5.81
N PRO A 39 10.50 6.54 4.54
CA PRO A 39 9.92 7.77 3.99
C PRO A 39 8.38 7.79 4.00
N GLN A 40 7.73 6.65 3.72
CA GLN A 40 6.26 6.53 3.80
C GLN A 40 5.69 6.71 5.22
N LEU A 41 6.49 6.63 6.28
CA LEU A 41 5.99 6.89 7.64
C LEU A 41 5.77 8.38 7.91
N THR A 42 6.39 9.26 7.12
CA THR A 42 6.25 10.73 7.27
C THR A 42 4.78 11.14 7.27
N ARG A 43 3.99 10.66 6.29
CA ARG A 43 2.55 10.97 6.21
C ARG A 43 1.73 10.51 7.42
N PHE A 44 2.15 9.44 8.10
CA PHE A 44 1.48 8.99 9.33
C PHE A 44 1.88 9.84 10.54
N ARG A 45 3.16 10.24 10.62
CA ARG A 45 3.68 11.10 11.70
C ARG A 45 3.11 12.51 11.66
N GLU A 46 2.76 12.99 10.48
CA GLU A 46 2.16 14.33 10.28
C GLU A 46 0.68 14.38 10.68
N THR A 47 0.06 13.23 10.97
CA THR A 47 -1.31 13.20 11.52
C THR A 47 -1.32 13.59 13.01
N ALA A 48 -2.47 14.05 13.49
CA ALA A 48 -2.65 14.38 14.90
C ALA A 48 -2.46 13.17 15.84
N ASP A 49 -2.76 11.97 15.37
CA ASP A 49 -2.56 10.72 16.10
C ASP A 49 -2.03 9.62 15.16
N SER A 50 -0.70 9.54 15.09
CA SER A 50 0.00 8.62 14.19
C SER A 50 -0.27 7.14 14.50
N THR A 51 -0.54 6.81 15.77
CA THR A 51 -0.77 5.45 16.23
C THR A 51 -2.19 4.97 15.91
N VAL A 52 -3.19 5.86 16.01
CA VAL A 52 -4.53 5.60 15.51
C VAL A 52 -4.53 5.54 13.98
N ALA A 53 -3.76 6.38 13.30
CA ALA A 53 -3.66 6.37 11.83
C ALA A 53 -3.18 5.04 11.27
N ILE A 54 -2.11 4.47 11.83
CA ILE A 54 -1.62 3.15 11.39
C ILE A 54 -2.56 2.01 11.79
N ALA A 55 -3.25 2.12 12.93
CA ALA A 55 -4.27 1.15 13.34
C ALA A 55 -5.48 1.16 12.39
N THR A 56 -5.95 2.33 11.96
CA THR A 56 -6.99 2.48 10.94
C THR A 56 -6.54 1.90 9.60
N PHE A 57 -5.30 2.14 9.18
CA PHE A 57 -4.75 1.54 7.97
C PHE A 57 -4.75 0.01 8.03
N LEU A 58 -4.27 -0.56 9.14
CA LEU A 58 -4.27 -2.01 9.39
C LEU A 58 -5.70 -2.59 9.36
N ALA A 59 -6.67 -1.89 9.93
CA ALA A 59 -8.07 -2.32 9.92
C ALA A 59 -8.61 -2.48 8.50
N TYR A 60 -8.40 -1.50 7.61
CA TYR A 60 -8.85 -1.62 6.21
C TYR A 60 -8.14 -2.74 5.44
N ILE A 61 -6.89 -3.06 5.77
CA ILE A 61 -6.20 -4.23 5.20
C ILE A 61 -6.80 -5.55 5.73
N ALA A 62 -7.16 -5.61 7.01
CA ALA A 62 -7.82 -6.77 7.61
C ALA A 62 -9.24 -6.96 7.10
N ASP A 63 -10.01 -5.88 6.93
CA ASP A 63 -11.35 -5.92 6.34
C ASP A 63 -11.32 -6.51 4.93
N GLU A 64 -10.33 -6.12 4.12
CA GLU A 64 -10.17 -6.68 2.77
C GLU A 64 -9.76 -8.16 2.79
N ALA A 65 -8.94 -8.57 3.75
CA ALA A 65 -8.61 -9.98 3.94
C ALA A 65 -9.88 -10.78 4.28
N ASP A 66 -10.68 -10.31 5.24
CA ASP A 66 -11.92 -10.97 5.67
C ASP A 66 -12.93 -11.06 4.53
N ARG A 67 -13.08 -10.01 3.73
CA ARG A 67 -13.94 -9.99 2.53
C ARG A 67 -13.57 -11.09 1.53
N ARG A 68 -12.30 -11.48 1.48
CA ARG A 68 -11.77 -12.54 0.60
C ARG A 68 -11.71 -13.92 1.28
N GLY A 69 -12.12 -14.04 2.54
CA GLY A 69 -12.05 -15.28 3.31
C GLY A 69 -10.67 -15.60 3.89
N TYR A 70 -9.78 -14.60 3.98
CA TYR A 70 -8.51 -14.69 4.72
C TYR A 70 -8.66 -14.00 6.07
N HIS A 71 -7.93 -14.45 7.09
CA HIS A 71 -8.04 -13.86 8.43
C HIS A 71 -6.67 -13.42 8.95
N PHE A 72 -6.47 -12.12 9.04
CA PHE A 72 -5.35 -11.57 9.80
C PHE A 72 -5.69 -11.52 11.29
N ASN A 73 -4.69 -11.75 12.15
CA ASN A 73 -4.88 -11.60 13.59
C ASN A 73 -5.03 -10.11 13.95
N ARG A 74 -6.28 -9.67 14.11
CA ARG A 74 -6.66 -8.29 14.49
C ARG A 74 -6.19 -7.89 15.89
N GLU A 75 -5.93 -8.85 16.79
CA GLU A 75 -5.39 -8.57 18.14
C GLU A 75 -3.99 -7.92 18.11
N ARG A 76 -3.34 -7.93 16.94
CA ARG A 76 -2.05 -7.27 16.72
C ARG A 76 -2.17 -5.77 16.47
N ILE A 77 -3.37 -5.26 16.22
CA ILE A 77 -3.65 -3.83 16.09
C ILE A 77 -3.72 -3.25 17.49
N VAL A 78 -2.83 -2.32 17.82
CA VAL A 78 -2.65 -1.84 19.20
C VAL A 78 -3.69 -0.78 19.59
N GLU A 79 -3.91 0.19 18.73
CA GLU A 79 -4.89 1.26 18.98
C GLU A 79 -6.26 0.91 18.40
N THR A 80 -7.30 1.57 18.90
CA THR A 80 -8.64 1.45 18.33
C THR A 80 -8.70 2.19 16.99
N PRO A 81 -9.03 1.52 15.87
CA PRO A 81 -9.20 2.17 14.58
C PRO A 81 -10.26 3.28 14.62
N ASN A 82 -10.02 4.38 13.91
CA ASN A 82 -10.94 5.49 13.74
C ASN A 82 -11.31 5.65 12.26
N PRO A 83 -12.47 5.14 11.81
CA PRO A 83 -12.92 5.25 10.42
C PRO A 83 -13.16 6.68 9.92
N GLN A 84 -13.32 7.65 10.83
CA GLN A 84 -13.47 9.07 10.49
C GLN A 84 -12.13 9.76 10.24
N MET A 85 -11.01 9.10 10.55
CA MET A 85 -9.69 9.62 10.23
C MET A 85 -9.42 9.60 8.73
N SER A 86 -8.79 10.65 8.23
CA SER A 86 -8.38 10.80 6.85
C SER A 86 -6.98 11.36 6.78
N ILE A 87 -6.20 10.88 5.81
CA ILE A 87 -4.86 11.38 5.47
C ILE A 87 -4.89 11.81 4.01
N ASP A 88 -4.40 13.01 3.71
CA ASP A 88 -4.30 13.44 2.32
C ASP A 88 -3.26 12.61 1.56
N VAL A 89 -3.62 12.21 0.34
CA VAL A 89 -2.69 11.66 -0.65
C VAL A 89 -2.87 12.46 -1.93
N SER A 90 -1.77 12.83 -2.58
CA SER A 90 -1.88 13.48 -3.87
C SER A 90 -2.34 12.51 -4.96
N ASP A 91 -3.06 13.02 -5.94
CA ASP A 91 -3.48 12.28 -7.13
C ASP A 91 -2.28 11.73 -7.92
N GLU A 92 -1.19 12.50 -8.06
CA GLU A 92 0.03 11.99 -8.71
C GLU A 92 0.72 10.89 -7.90
N GLN A 93 0.75 10.97 -6.56
CA GLN A 93 1.28 9.90 -5.71
C GLN A 93 0.43 8.63 -5.87
N LEU A 94 -0.90 8.76 -5.82
CA LEU A 94 -1.80 7.62 -5.99
C LEU A 94 -1.66 6.98 -7.38
N ALA A 95 -1.56 7.80 -8.42
CA ALA A 95 -1.35 7.34 -9.79
C ALA A 95 0.01 6.64 -9.96
N TYR A 96 1.07 7.17 -9.34
CA TYR A 96 2.39 6.53 -9.34
C TYR A 96 2.36 5.17 -8.64
N GLU A 97 1.79 5.09 -7.43
CA GLU A 97 1.67 3.84 -6.67
C GLU A 97 0.85 2.81 -7.45
N TRP A 98 -0.25 3.23 -8.09
CA TRP A 98 -1.07 2.37 -8.94
C TRP A 98 -0.27 1.80 -10.12
N ARG A 99 0.47 2.64 -10.84
CA ARG A 99 1.33 2.18 -11.95
C ARG A 99 2.42 1.24 -11.46
N LEU A 100 3.10 1.56 -10.37
CA LEU A 100 4.12 0.69 -9.80
C LEU A 100 3.56 -0.66 -9.37
N LEU A 101 2.35 -0.70 -8.80
CA LEU A 101 1.66 -1.94 -8.47
C LEU A 101 1.35 -2.75 -9.74
N MET A 102 0.86 -2.12 -10.81
CA MET A 102 0.62 -2.76 -12.10
C MET A 102 1.89 -3.40 -12.70
N VAL A 103 3.02 -2.69 -12.70
CA VAL A 103 4.32 -3.23 -13.17
C VAL A 103 4.73 -4.44 -12.34
N LYS A 104 4.60 -4.34 -11.01
CA LYS A 104 4.93 -5.45 -10.11
C LYS A 104 4.01 -6.65 -10.29
N GLU A 105 2.74 -6.42 -10.62
CA GLU A 105 1.76 -7.48 -10.84
C GLU A 105 1.93 -8.17 -12.20
N SER A 106 2.23 -7.41 -13.25
CA SER A 106 2.46 -7.93 -14.61
C SER A 106 3.58 -8.98 -14.65
N GLN A 107 4.61 -8.81 -13.82
CA GLN A 107 5.73 -9.72 -13.68
C GLN A 107 5.42 -10.98 -12.84
N ARG A 108 4.37 -10.95 -12.01
CA ARG A 108 4.06 -12.03 -11.06
C ARG A 108 2.90 -12.91 -11.51
N ASP A 109 1.85 -12.30 -12.04
CA ASP A 109 0.60 -12.98 -12.39
C ASP A 109 -0.14 -12.24 -13.51
N ALA A 110 -0.06 -12.78 -14.73
CA ALA A 110 -0.70 -12.22 -15.91
C ALA A 110 -2.24 -12.17 -15.81
N LYS A 111 -2.87 -13.06 -15.03
CA LYS A 111 -4.33 -13.06 -14.84
C LYS A 111 -4.73 -11.96 -13.86
N ALA A 112 -4.02 -11.84 -12.74
CA ALA A 112 -4.25 -10.76 -11.79
C ALA A 112 -4.01 -9.39 -12.43
N TYR A 113 -2.95 -9.24 -13.22
CA TYR A 113 -2.68 -8.03 -14.00
C TYR A 113 -3.84 -7.66 -14.93
N ARG A 114 -4.37 -8.61 -15.72
CA ARG A 114 -5.54 -8.34 -16.60
C ARG A 114 -6.76 -7.85 -15.83
N ASN A 115 -7.03 -8.44 -14.67
CA ASN A 115 -8.13 -7.99 -13.81
C ASN A 115 -7.88 -6.58 -13.27
N MET A 116 -6.64 -6.28 -12.91
CA MET A 116 -6.23 -4.97 -12.41
C MET A 116 -6.38 -3.87 -13.46
N VAL A 117 -6.06 -4.14 -14.74
CA VAL A 117 -6.24 -3.18 -15.84
C VAL A 117 -7.70 -2.76 -16.02
N ALA A 118 -8.65 -3.65 -15.74
CA ALA A 118 -10.09 -3.35 -15.82
C ALA A 118 -10.64 -2.63 -14.57
N MET A 119 -9.84 -2.50 -13.51
CA MET A 119 -10.27 -1.91 -12.24
C MET A 119 -10.04 -0.39 -12.24
N PRO A 120 -11.00 0.42 -11.76
CA PRO A 120 -10.75 1.85 -11.58
C PRO A 120 -9.66 2.06 -10.52
N VAL A 121 -8.84 3.10 -10.73
CA VAL A 121 -7.89 3.56 -9.70
C VAL A 121 -8.70 4.04 -8.51
N GLY A 122 -8.47 3.43 -7.36
CA GLY A 122 -9.12 3.80 -6.10
C GLY A 122 -8.09 3.90 -4.98
N SER A 123 -8.40 4.69 -3.95
CA SER A 123 -7.59 4.79 -2.74
C SER A 123 -8.08 3.82 -1.65
N ASN A 124 -7.20 3.48 -0.72
CA ASN A 124 -7.60 2.92 0.56
C ASN A 124 -8.47 3.97 1.30
N PRO A 125 -9.57 3.58 1.98
CA PRO A 125 -10.51 4.54 2.59
C PRO A 125 -9.90 5.49 3.63
N LEU A 126 -8.71 5.18 4.18
CA LEU A 126 -7.97 6.12 5.03
C LEU A 126 -7.48 7.35 4.26
N PHE A 127 -7.33 7.28 2.94
CA PHE A 127 -6.74 8.35 2.16
C PHE A 127 -7.78 9.16 1.38
N HIS A 128 -7.76 10.47 1.59
CA HIS A 128 -8.48 11.45 0.80
C HIS A 128 -7.59 11.96 -0.33
N VAL A 129 -8.05 11.81 -1.57
CA VAL A 129 -7.27 12.20 -2.74
C VAL A 129 -7.42 13.69 -2.99
N VAL A 130 -6.29 14.40 -3.00
CA VAL A 130 -6.20 15.84 -3.29
C VAL A 130 -5.31 16.07 -4.50
N GLN A 131 -5.49 17.20 -5.19
CA GLN A 131 -4.59 17.57 -6.29
C GLN A 131 -3.18 17.85 -5.75
N GLY A 132 -2.14 17.24 -6.34
CA GLY A 132 -0.76 17.53 -5.95
C GLY A 132 0.29 16.67 -6.63
N ALA A 133 1.55 17.04 -6.46
CA ALA A 133 2.68 16.27 -7.01
C ALA A 133 2.92 14.95 -6.26
N ILE A 134 3.69 14.04 -6.85
CA ILE A 134 4.25 12.87 -6.13
C ILE A 134 4.92 13.35 -4.84
N ALA A 135 4.71 12.61 -3.75
CA ALA A 135 5.19 13.04 -2.45
C ALA A 135 6.74 13.13 -2.45
N PRO A 136 7.33 14.17 -1.83
CA PRO A 136 8.78 14.40 -1.89
C PRO A 136 9.62 13.31 -1.21
N TRP A 137 8.97 12.48 -0.39
CA TRP A 137 9.59 11.33 0.27
C TRP A 137 9.60 10.07 -0.61
N GLU A 138 8.89 10.07 -1.74
CA GLU A 138 8.81 8.93 -2.65
C GLU A 138 10.08 8.80 -3.48
N HIS A 139 10.67 7.61 -3.48
CA HIS A 139 11.80 7.31 -4.36
C HIS A 139 11.27 6.82 -5.71
N VAL A 140 11.00 7.75 -6.62
CA VAL A 140 10.40 7.48 -7.93
C VAL A 140 11.30 6.57 -8.75
N LEU A 141 10.75 5.43 -9.16
CA LEU A 141 11.41 4.46 -10.04
C LEU A 141 11.09 4.77 -11.51
N ASP A 142 12.05 4.48 -12.41
CA ASP A 142 11.79 4.47 -13.85
C ASP A 142 10.95 3.24 -14.21
N LEU A 143 9.64 3.44 -14.32
CA LEU A 143 8.69 2.37 -14.61
C LEU A 143 8.86 1.79 -16.02
N ASN A 144 9.34 2.58 -16.99
CA ASN A 144 9.55 2.10 -18.36
C ASN A 144 10.71 1.10 -18.42
N ALA A 145 11.78 1.37 -17.65
CA ALA A 145 12.90 0.44 -17.52
C ALA A 145 12.48 -0.88 -16.84
N LEU A 146 11.55 -0.82 -15.87
CA LEU A 146 11.05 -1.99 -15.15
C LEU A 146 10.08 -2.83 -15.98
N ASP A 147 9.26 -2.21 -16.83
CA ASP A 147 8.39 -2.91 -17.78
C ASP A 147 9.20 -3.66 -18.85
N GLY A 148 10.26 -3.05 -19.38
CA GLY A 148 11.13 -3.67 -20.39
C GLY A 148 11.83 -4.95 -19.92
N LEU A 149 12.15 -5.05 -18.63
CA LEU A 149 12.76 -6.25 -18.02
C LEU A 149 11.76 -7.41 -17.87
N GLY A 150 10.46 -7.12 -17.72
CA GLY A 150 9.40 -8.14 -17.61
C GLY A 150 9.03 -8.79 -18.95
N VAL A 151 9.14 -8.03 -20.06
CA VAL A 151 8.86 -8.55 -21.42
C VAL A 151 9.95 -9.55 -21.85
N LEU A 152 11.22 -9.27 -21.54
CA LEU A 152 12.34 -10.16 -21.89
C LEU A 152 12.33 -11.47 -21.08
N ALA A 153 11.87 -11.45 -19.83
CA ALA A 153 11.74 -12.66 -19.01
C ALA A 153 10.54 -13.55 -19.41
N SER A 154 9.53 -12.97 -20.06
CA SER A 154 8.32 -13.69 -20.51
C SER A 154 8.47 -14.28 -21.93
N SER A 155 9.49 -13.86 -22.69
CA SER A 155 9.77 -14.35 -24.04
C SER A 155 10.67 -15.59 -24.11
N GLU A 156 11.18 -16.11 -22.98
CA GLU A 156 12.02 -17.32 -22.94
C GLU A 156 11.31 -18.58 -22.44
N GLN A 157 9.97 -18.56 -22.32
CA GLN A 157 9.17 -19.76 -22.09
C GLN A 157 8.18 -19.98 -23.24
N HIS A 158 8.70 -20.45 -24.37
CA HIS A 158 7.97 -21.21 -25.39
C HIS A 158 8.90 -22.24 -26.03
#